data_AF-A0A0S9QH13-F1
#
_entry.id   AF-A0A0S9QH13-F1
#
_cell.length_a   1.000
_cell.length_b   1.000
_cell.length_c   1.000
_cell.angle_alpha   90.00
_cell.angle_beta   90.00
_cell.angle_gamma   90.00
#
_symmetry.space_group_name_H-M   'P 1'
#
loop_
_entity.id
_entity.type
_entity.pdbx_description
1 polymer ?
#
loop_
_entity_poly.entity_id
_entity_poly.type
_entity_poly.pdbx_seq_one_letter_code
_entity_poly.pdbx_strand_id
1 'polypeptide(L)' 'MDVDAAPQGPTIEVLRGAPTEVELAALIAVVSEAYTGEAAEAVADDRTSRTGWELSQRALRQPLDRDLGWGRFGSV' A
#
# COMPACT_ATOMS: atom_id res chain seq x y z
N MET A 1 22.46 2.82 6.29
CA MET A 1 21.94 4.10 5.82
C MET A 1 21.10 3.75 4.61
N ASP A 2 19.84 3.40 4.85
CA ASP A 2 18.89 3.15 3.77
C ASP A 2 18.62 4.50 3.12
N VAL A 3 19.08 4.63 1.89
CA VAL A 3 18.77 5.77 1.04
C VAL A 3 17.30 5.61 0.73
N ASP A 4 16.51 6.56 1.18
CA ASP A 4 15.12 6.77 0.78
C ASP A 4 15.03 6.64 -0.74
N ALA A 5 14.63 5.45 -1.19
CA ALA A 5 14.58 5.12 -2.60
C ALA A 5 13.33 5.82 -3.12
N ALA A 6 13.51 7.02 -3.68
CA ALA A 6 12.44 7.76 -4.32
C ALA A 6 11.60 6.80 -5.18
N PRO A 7 10.25 6.90 -5.11
CA PRO A 7 9.39 5.95 -5.77
C PRO A 7 9.76 5.89 -7.25
N GLN A 8 10.17 4.70 -7.67
CA GLN A 8 10.58 4.44 -9.04
C GLN A 8 9.33 4.66 -9.90
N GLY A 9 9.39 5.62 -10.82
CA GLY A 9 8.25 5.97 -11.67
C GLY A 9 7.73 4.79 -12.49
N PRO A 10 6.58 4.96 -13.18
CA PRO A 10 5.94 3.89 -13.92
C PRO A 10 6.86 3.31 -15.02
N THR A 11 6.91 1.98 -15.11
CA THR A 11 7.66 1.25 -16.14
C THR A 11 6.69 0.75 -17.23
N ILE A 12 7.05 0.95 -18.49
CA ILE A 12 6.23 0.53 -19.65
C ILE A 12 6.98 -0.55 -20.43
N GLU A 13 6.37 -1.72 -20.58
CA GLU A 13 6.90 -2.82 -21.40
C GLU A 13 5.90 -3.16 -22.52
N VAL A 14 6.38 -3.17 -23.78
CA VAL A 14 5.56 -3.48 -24.96
C VAL A 14 5.75 -4.95 -25.32
N LEU A 15 4.76 -5.79 -24.97
CA LEU A 15 4.83 -7.23 -25.21
C LEU A 15 4.49 -7.63 -26.67
N ARG A 16 3.77 -6.78 -27.40
CA ARG A 16 3.34 -7.03 -28.79
C ARG A 16 3.11 -5.74 -29.56
N GLY A 17 3.38 -5.76 -30.87
CA GLY A 17 3.22 -4.63 -31.77
C GLY A 17 4.49 -3.79 -31.87
N ALA A 18 4.44 -2.73 -32.67
CA ALA A 18 5.52 -1.77 -32.84
C ALA A 18 4.92 -0.36 -32.79
N PRO A 19 4.63 0.17 -31.59
CA PRO A 19 4.09 1.52 -31.46
C PRO A 19 5.08 2.53 -32.04
N THR A 20 4.53 3.55 -32.67
CA THR A 20 5.32 4.69 -33.14
C THR A 20 5.85 5.51 -31.96
N GLU A 21 6.88 6.32 -32.20
CA GLU A 21 7.43 7.22 -31.19
C GLU A 21 6.37 8.20 -30.66
N VAL A 22 5.45 8.65 -31.53
CA VAL A 22 4.37 9.57 -31.19
C VAL A 22 3.37 8.90 -30.25
N GLU A 23 2.97 7.66 -30.53
CA GLU A 23 2.05 6.91 -29.67
C GLU A 23 2.69 6.60 -28.31
N LEU A 24 3.98 6.25 -28.28
CA LEU A 24 4.69 6.01 -27.04
C LEU A 24 4.83 7.29 -26.21
N ALA A 25 5.12 8.43 -26.84
CA ALA A 25 5.18 9.72 -26.18
C ALA A 25 3.81 10.12 -25.60
N ALA A 26 2.73 9.90 -26.36
CA ALA A 26 1.37 10.16 -25.89
C ALA A 26 1.02 9.28 -24.67
N LEU A 27 1.37 8.00 -24.71
CA LEU A 27 1.16 7.08 -23.58
C LEU A 27 1.93 7.51 -22.33
N ILE A 28 3.22 7.84 -22.49
CA ILE A 28 4.07 8.29 -21.38
C ILE A 28 3.49 9.56 -20.74
N ALA A 29 3.05 10.53 -21.56
CA ALA A 29 2.48 11.78 -21.05
C ALA A 29 1.24 11.52 -20.19
N VAL A 30 0.31 10.71 -20.70
CA VAL A 30 -0.94 10.38 -19.99
C VAL A 30 -0.67 9.62 -18.68
N VAL A 31 0.18 8.59 -18.73
CA VAL A 31 0.50 7.78 -17.55
C VAL A 31 1.24 8.60 -16.49
N SER A 32 2.15 9.48 -16.92
CA SER A 32 2.90 10.34 -15.99
C SER A 32 2.00 11.39 -15.34
N GLU A 33 1.06 11.97 -16.10
CA GLU A 33 0.07 12.92 -15.56
C GLU A 33 -0.85 12.24 -14.54
N ALA A 34 -1.40 11.07 -14.87
CA ALA A 34 -2.23 10.30 -13.96
C ALA A 34 -1.47 9.90 -12.69
N TYR A 35 -0.25 9.36 -12.84
CA TYR A 35 0.59 9.00 -11.69
C TYR A 35 0.90 10.21 -10.80
N THR A 36 1.22 11.36 -11.39
CA THR A 36 1.52 12.58 -10.62
C THR A 36 0.29 13.08 -9.87
N GLY A 37 -0.89 13.05 -10.50
CA GLY A 37 -2.15 13.41 -9.86
C GLY A 37 -2.47 12.49 -8.67
N GLU A 38 -2.41 11.18 -8.89
CA GLU A 38 -2.67 10.18 -7.83
C GLU A 38 -1.63 10.26 -6.70
N ALA A 39 -0.34 10.41 -7.03
CA ALA A 39 0.72 10.53 -6.03
C ALA A 39 0.60 11.81 -5.21
N ALA A 40 0.11 12.92 -5.79
CA ALA A 40 -0.11 14.16 -5.06
C ALA A 40 -1.30 14.06 -4.07
N GLU A 41 -2.29 13.23 -4.38
CA GLU A 41 -3.44 12.96 -3.52
C GLU A 41 -3.17 11.84 -2.49
N ALA A 42 -2.08 11.09 -2.63
CA ALA A 42 -1.69 10.05 -1.69
C ALA A 42 -1.29 10.67 -0.34
N VAL A 43 -2.21 10.67 0.62
CA VAL A 43 -1.98 11.14 2.00
C VAL A 43 -1.42 10.04 2.92
N ALA A 44 -1.19 8.83 2.40
CA ALA A 44 -0.64 7.74 3.19
C ALA A 44 0.80 8.05 3.58
N ASP A 45 1.10 7.93 4.87
CA ASP A 45 2.46 8.08 5.39
C ASP A 45 3.32 6.90 4.92
N ASP A 46 4.33 7.17 4.10
CA ASP A 46 5.23 6.15 3.53
C ASP A 46 6.14 5.53 4.59
N ARG A 47 6.14 6.07 5.81
CA ARG A 47 6.78 5.43 6.95
C ARG A 47 6.05 4.13 7.25
N THR A 48 6.80 3.03 7.21
CA THR A 48 6.36 1.72 7.68
C THR A 48 6.07 1.79 9.19
N SER A 49 4.87 2.25 9.54
CA SER A 49 4.35 2.22 10.89
C SER A 49 3.69 0.87 11.12
N ARG A 50 3.87 0.31 12.32
CA ARG A 50 3.23 -0.95 12.66
C ARG A 50 1.71 -0.79 12.58
N THR A 51 1.06 -1.68 11.85
CA THR A 51 -0.39 -1.64 11.74
C THR A 51 -1.04 -1.96 13.10
N GLY A 52 -2.25 -1.46 13.33
CA GLY A 52 -3.02 -1.82 14.53
C GLY A 52 -3.19 -3.33 14.69
N TRP A 53 -3.24 -4.06 13.57
CA TRP A 53 -3.26 -5.53 13.51
C TRP A 53 -1.95 -6.17 13.97
N GLU A 54 -0.80 -5.69 13.50
CA GLU A 54 0.52 -6.17 13.94
C GLU A 54 0.77 -5.89 15.43
N LEU A 55 0.20 -4.81 15.97
CA LEU A 55 0.26 -4.51 17.39
C LEU A 55 -0.66 -5.44 18.21
N SER A 56 -1.88 -5.71 17.73
CA SER A 56 -2.85 -6.56 18.43
C SER A 56 -2.50 -8.05 18.41
N GLN A 57 -1.73 -8.53 17.41
CA GLN A 57 -1.28 -9.93 17.36
C GLN A 57 -0.40 -10.37 18.55
N ARG A 58 0.19 -9.44 19.33
CA ARG A 58 0.97 -9.79 20.53
C ARG A 58 0.11 -10.26 21.72
N ALA A 59 -1.17 -9.91 21.76
CA ALA A 59 -2.05 -10.24 22.88
C ALA A 59 -2.61 -11.68 22.84
N LEU A 60 -2.47 -12.40 21.70
CA LEU A 60 -3.02 -13.75 21.52
C LEU A 60 -2.03 -14.88 21.85
N ARG A 61 -0.85 -14.58 22.43
CA ARG A 61 0.11 -15.62 22.83
C ARG A 61 -0.36 -16.47 24.00
N GLN A 62 -1.33 -15.98 24.78
CA GLN A 62 -2.05 -16.80 25.72
C GLN A 62 -3.27 -17.38 25.00
N PRO A 63 -3.50 -18.71 25.06
CA PRO A 63 -4.75 -19.30 24.61
C PRO A 63 -5.92 -18.52 25.22
N LEU A 64 -6.91 -18.17 24.40
CA LEU A 64 -8.13 -17.56 24.88
C LEU A 64 -8.73 -18.47 25.95
N ASP A 65 -8.84 -17.97 27.18
CA ASP A 65 -9.40 -18.71 28.30
C ASP A 65 -10.90 -18.92 28.07
N ARG A 66 -11.25 -20.11 27.56
CA ARG A 66 -12.62 -20.49 27.23
C ARG A 66 -13.46 -20.79 28.47
N ASP A 67 -12.83 -20.90 29.64
CA ASP A 67 -13.50 -21.20 30.90
C ASP A 67 -14.10 -19.93 31.54
N LEU A 68 -13.72 -18.73 31.05
CA LEU A 68 -14.25 -17.44 31.53
C LEU A 68 -15.64 -17.08 30.95
N GLY A 69 -16.14 -17.85 29.97
CA GLY A 69 -17.46 -17.64 29.35
C GLY A 69 -17.59 -16.33 28.54
N TRP A 70 -18.50 -16.31 27.57
CA TRP A 70 -18.77 -15.14 26.71
C TRP A 70 -19.53 -14.00 27.43
N GLY A 71 -19.78 -14.11 28.74
CA GLY A 71 -20.73 -13.29 29.48
C GLY A 71 -20.17 -12.06 30.20
N ARG A 72 -18.86 -11.82 30.24
CA ARG A 72 -18.27 -10.72 31.03
C ARG A 72 -18.19 -9.36 30.32
N PHE A 73 -18.52 -9.28 29.04
CA PHE A 73 -18.53 -8.01 28.28
C PHE A 73 -19.95 -7.44 28.08
N GLY A 74 -20.96 -8.05 28.72
CA GLY A 74 -22.36 -7.63 28.67
C GLY A 74 -22.88 -7.15 30.02
N SER A 75 -22.18 -6.23 30.69
CA SER A 75 -22.75 -5.43 31.78
C SER A 75 -21.82 -4.27 32.15
N VAL A 76 -22.12 -3.08 31.63
CA VAL A 76 -22.62 -1.87 32.34
C VAL A 76 -23.05 -0.88 31.27
#